data_AF-A0A2K3JGF2-F1
#
_entry.id   AF-A0A2K3JGF2-F1
#
_cell.length_a   1.000
_cell.length_b   1.000
_cell.length_c   1.000
_cell.angle_alpha   90.00
_cell.angle_beta   90.00
_cell.angle_gamma   90.00
#
_symmetry.space_group_name_H-M   'P 1'
#
loop_
_entity.id
_entity.type
_entity.pdbx_description
1 polymer ?
#
loop_
_entity_poly.entity_id
_entity_poly.type
_entity_poly.pdbx_seq_one_letter_code
_entity_poly.pdbx_strand_id
1 'polypeptide(L)'
;MIDTKKKAALCGILLIVVLCMPVTSFSAASWDETDVFMQTGVVFAPPLPVRQPAEFEPMEGVLIRYPFGISYQLIKEMAEDVTVVTIVGSTSQQNTVISQYQSNGIDLSHCTFLIAPTDSYWTRDYGPWFIFTGANEQGVVDFTYNRPRPNDNQIPLAYANNQSIPYYFMSLTHAGGNYMTDGQGISISTDLVWSENPGLSHEQIDQLMSDNLGVHTYHVVPDVNGEYIKHIDCWAKYLAPDVILIREVPSSHSQYTLIEAAVDYFESQISCYGTPYEVVRVYTPNNEPYTNSLILNNKVFVPIMGTSWDAAAIQSYQNAMPGYEILGFTGSWVSSDAIHCRTMGITDRHMLYIEHIPLRGNQSGQDGYEIQAKIYPYSGQPLVSMSTGVYWRTDLGSWNFIQMEPQGDDLYHAMIPLQENGTVVSYYIHAEDASDRTENHPYIGAADAHVFTAYGDVQQNTPPEIPQQPSGQTSGKVGAIYLYSTVTTDVDGDSVFYLWDWDDGNFSDWIGPFSSDETATAQHSWSVKGTYSIRVKAKDVYGKETDWSEPLAVTMPRNTFSRVLFFERLERLFPNIFLLFFGIFNRINAV
;
A
#
# COMPACT_ATOMS: atom_id res chain seq x y z
N MET A 1 59.30 -34.73 -20.39
CA MET A 1 58.45 -35.72 -19.69
C MET A 1 57.33 -34.95 -19.02
N ILE A 2 56.10 -35.14 -19.53
CA ILE A 2 54.79 -35.01 -18.85
C ILE A 2 54.41 -33.61 -18.32
N ASP A 3 53.28 -32.98 -18.66
CA ASP A 3 52.25 -33.18 -19.68
C ASP A 3 51.42 -31.89 -19.72
N THR A 4 51.55 -31.13 -20.81
CA THR A 4 50.75 -29.95 -21.15
C THR A 4 49.65 -30.32 -22.14
N LYS A 5 48.79 -31.28 -21.79
CA LYS A 5 47.54 -31.58 -22.50
C LYS A 5 46.37 -31.71 -21.53
N LYS A 6 45.77 -30.58 -21.10
CA LYS A 6 44.40 -30.56 -20.56
C LYS A 6 43.73 -29.16 -20.55
N LYS A 7 44.06 -28.30 -21.52
CA LYS A 7 43.36 -27.01 -21.70
C LYS A 7 42.97 -26.66 -23.15
N ALA A 8 42.91 -27.65 -24.05
CA ALA A 8 42.49 -27.44 -25.44
C ALA A 8 41.62 -28.60 -25.98
N ALA A 9 40.61 -29.01 -25.21
CA ALA A 9 39.68 -30.07 -25.61
C ALA A 9 38.22 -29.83 -25.17
N LEU A 10 37.81 -28.56 -25.03
CA LEU A 10 36.40 -28.21 -24.77
C LEU A 10 35.82 -27.14 -25.72
N CYS A 11 36.55 -26.74 -26.76
CA CYS A 11 36.06 -25.81 -27.79
C CYS A 11 35.93 -26.46 -29.19
N GLY A 12 35.81 -27.79 -29.27
CA GLY A 12 35.90 -28.52 -30.54
C GLY A 12 34.90 -29.64 -30.77
N ILE A 13 33.78 -29.67 -30.02
CA ILE A 13 32.69 -30.67 -30.21
C ILE A 13 31.32 -29.99 -30.08
N LEU A 14 31.14 -28.82 -30.72
CA LEU A 14 29.82 -28.19 -30.81
C LEU A 14 29.55 -27.58 -32.19
N LEU A 15 30.20 -28.08 -33.25
CA LEU A 15 30.04 -27.49 -34.59
C LEU A 15 29.92 -28.46 -35.77
N ILE A 16 29.68 -29.76 -35.55
CA ILE A 16 29.48 -30.71 -36.66
C ILE A 16 28.41 -31.75 -36.27
N VAL A 17 27.15 -31.33 -36.16
CA VAL A 17 25.96 -32.14 -36.51
C VAL A 17 24.84 -31.19 -36.97
N VAL A 18 25.09 -30.44 -38.04
CA VAL A 18 24.03 -29.88 -38.89
C VAL A 18 24.32 -30.43 -40.26
N LEU A 19 23.58 -31.46 -40.67
CA LEU A 19 23.20 -31.81 -42.05
C LEU A 19 22.64 -33.25 -42.07
N CYS A 20 21.47 -33.38 -42.68
CA CYS A 20 20.74 -34.60 -43.05
C CYS A 20 19.79 -35.21 -42.00
N MET A 21 18.53 -34.74 -41.97
CA MET A 21 17.36 -35.63 -41.83
C MET A 21 16.17 -35.12 -42.66
N PRO A 22 15.34 -36.01 -43.25
CA PRO A 22 14.34 -35.67 -44.24
C PRO A 22 13.00 -35.24 -43.63
N VAL A 23 12.29 -34.37 -44.37
CA VAL A 23 10.92 -33.95 -44.10
C VAL A 23 9.98 -35.16 -44.14
N THR A 24 9.41 -35.56 -42.99
CA THR A 24 8.28 -36.49 -42.94
C THR A 24 7.25 -36.04 -41.90
N SER A 25 6.03 -35.79 -42.40
CA SER A 25 4.72 -35.88 -41.75
C SER A 25 4.62 -35.60 -40.24
N PHE A 26 4.04 -34.45 -39.89
CA PHE A 26 3.48 -34.20 -38.56
C PHE A 26 2.26 -35.09 -38.31
N SER A 27 2.37 -36.03 -37.38
CA SER A 27 1.23 -36.64 -36.69
C SER A 27 1.05 -35.94 -35.34
N ALA A 28 -0.19 -35.60 -34.99
CA ALA A 28 -0.55 -35.01 -33.71
C ALA A 28 -0.03 -35.87 -32.55
N ALA A 29 1.00 -35.38 -31.86
CA ALA A 29 1.50 -35.96 -30.63
C ALA A 29 0.78 -35.29 -29.46
N SER A 30 0.31 -36.12 -28.51
CA SER A 30 -0.17 -35.68 -27.21
C SER A 30 1.02 -35.17 -26.38
N TRP A 31 0.94 -33.91 -25.96
CA TRP A 31 2.00 -33.24 -25.19
C TRP A 31 1.88 -33.63 -23.72
N ASP A 32 2.88 -34.34 -23.21
CA ASP A 32 3.08 -34.60 -21.77
C ASP A 32 3.94 -33.46 -21.19
N GLU A 33 3.57 -32.92 -20.02
CA GLU A 33 4.18 -31.73 -19.39
C GLU A 33 5.68 -31.90 -19.12
N THR A 34 6.17 -33.15 -19.10
CA THR A 34 7.58 -33.47 -18.90
C THR A 34 8.45 -33.32 -20.16
N ASP A 35 7.86 -33.28 -21.37
CA ASP A 35 8.60 -33.19 -22.64
C ASP A 35 8.94 -31.74 -23.06
N VAL A 36 8.27 -30.73 -22.50
CA VAL A 36 8.61 -29.30 -22.71
C VAL A 36 9.99 -28.97 -22.11
N PHE A 37 10.32 -29.65 -21.00
CA PHE A 37 11.52 -29.45 -20.18
C PHE A 37 12.84 -29.71 -20.94
N MET A 38 12.82 -30.60 -21.94
CA MET A 38 14.03 -31.08 -22.63
C MET A 38 14.26 -30.45 -24.01
N GLN A 39 13.31 -29.66 -24.54
CA GLN A 39 13.41 -29.09 -25.90
C GLN A 39 13.41 -27.55 -25.98
N THR A 40 12.96 -26.82 -24.95
CA THR A 40 12.58 -25.39 -25.11
C THR A 40 13.45 -24.34 -24.42
N GLY A 41 14.23 -24.69 -23.39
CA GLY A 41 15.06 -23.69 -22.67
C GLY A 41 14.28 -22.74 -21.75
N VAL A 42 13.10 -23.13 -21.27
CA VAL A 42 12.28 -22.34 -20.34
C VAL A 42 13.00 -22.09 -19.00
N VAL A 43 12.99 -20.84 -18.54
CA VAL A 43 13.43 -20.46 -17.18
C VAL A 43 12.19 -20.35 -16.30
N PHE A 44 12.20 -21.03 -15.14
CA PHE A 44 11.04 -21.09 -14.23
C PHE A 44 10.76 -19.81 -13.46
N ALA A 45 11.75 -18.91 -13.33
CA ALA A 45 11.57 -17.63 -12.68
C ALA A 45 12.41 -16.55 -13.38
N PRO A 46 11.89 -15.33 -13.54
CA PRO A 46 12.65 -14.19 -14.02
C PRO A 46 13.82 -13.84 -13.09
N PRO A 47 14.89 -13.21 -13.60
CA PRO A 47 15.94 -12.68 -12.74
C PRO A 47 15.39 -11.56 -11.84
N LEU A 48 15.70 -11.65 -10.55
CA LEU A 48 15.32 -10.65 -9.55
C LEU A 48 16.20 -9.38 -9.62
N PRO A 49 15.69 -8.22 -9.13
CA PRO A 49 14.31 -7.98 -8.73
C PRO A 49 13.35 -8.09 -9.92
N VAL A 50 12.07 -8.37 -9.65
CA VAL A 50 11.03 -8.39 -10.67
C VAL A 50 9.88 -7.50 -10.21
N ARG A 51 9.23 -6.82 -11.16
CA ARG A 51 8.05 -5.99 -10.91
C ARG A 51 7.02 -6.28 -11.98
N GLN A 52 5.78 -6.55 -11.56
CA GLN A 52 4.65 -6.57 -12.47
C GLN A 52 3.96 -5.20 -12.52
N PRO A 53 3.80 -4.60 -13.71
CA PRO A 53 3.02 -3.37 -13.88
C PRO A 53 1.53 -3.56 -13.62
N ALA A 54 0.89 -2.53 -13.08
CA ALA A 54 -0.56 -2.44 -12.93
C ALA A 54 -1.28 -2.11 -14.24
N GLU A 55 -2.60 -2.30 -14.25
CA GLU A 55 -3.43 -1.97 -15.42
C GLU A 55 -3.54 -0.46 -15.69
N PHE A 56 -3.38 0.37 -14.66
CA PHE A 56 -3.43 1.84 -14.76
C PHE A 56 -2.07 2.47 -15.10
N GLU A 57 -1.05 1.67 -15.43
CA GLU A 57 0.24 2.12 -15.93
C GLU A 57 0.25 2.18 -17.48
N PRO A 58 1.28 2.81 -18.10
CA PRO A 58 1.35 2.94 -19.56
C PRO A 58 1.20 1.62 -20.34
N MET A 59 0.27 1.62 -21.29
CA MET A 59 0.00 0.53 -22.21
C MET A 59 0.31 0.96 -23.66
N GLU A 60 1.09 0.16 -24.38
CA GLU A 60 1.36 0.36 -25.81
C GLU A 60 0.29 -0.28 -26.71
N GLY A 61 -0.50 -1.19 -26.14
CA GLY A 61 -1.50 -1.93 -26.90
C GLY A 61 -2.55 -2.62 -26.06
N VAL A 62 -3.46 -3.29 -26.77
CA VAL A 62 -4.48 -4.16 -26.19
C VAL A 62 -4.63 -5.41 -27.04
N LEU A 63 -4.64 -6.57 -26.38
CA LEU A 63 -4.79 -7.88 -27.00
C LEU A 63 -6.27 -8.32 -26.97
N ILE A 64 -6.82 -8.53 -28.15
CA ILE A 64 -8.18 -9.04 -28.37
C ILE A 64 -8.15 -10.24 -29.32
N ARG A 65 -9.27 -10.96 -29.45
CA ARG A 65 -9.33 -12.17 -30.25
C ARG A 65 -10.52 -12.19 -31.21
N TYR A 66 -10.28 -12.67 -32.42
CA TYR A 66 -11.32 -13.01 -33.41
C TYR A 66 -11.60 -14.53 -33.46
N PRO A 67 -12.88 -15.00 -33.54
CA PRO A 67 -14.12 -14.23 -33.55
C PRO A 67 -14.36 -13.37 -32.31
N PHE A 68 -14.86 -12.15 -32.54
CA PHE A 68 -14.95 -11.12 -31.51
C PHE A 68 -16.01 -11.41 -30.47
N GLY A 69 -15.64 -11.23 -29.20
CA GLY A 69 -16.56 -11.11 -28.07
C GLY A 69 -16.90 -9.66 -27.72
N ILE A 70 -16.43 -8.68 -28.49
CA ILE A 70 -16.62 -7.25 -28.22
C ILE A 70 -17.11 -6.51 -29.47
N SER A 71 -17.67 -5.31 -29.29
CA SER A 71 -18.22 -4.52 -30.39
C SER A 71 -17.13 -3.83 -31.22
N TYR A 72 -17.42 -3.55 -32.49
CA TYR A 72 -16.51 -2.75 -33.33
C TYR A 72 -16.35 -1.32 -32.82
N GLN A 73 -17.35 -0.75 -32.14
CA GLN A 73 -17.22 0.56 -31.51
C GLN A 73 -16.15 0.56 -30.42
N LEU A 74 -16.12 -0.47 -29.57
CA LEU A 74 -15.10 -0.60 -28.54
C LEU A 74 -13.71 -0.79 -29.16
N ILE A 75 -13.58 -1.65 -30.17
CA ILE A 75 -12.32 -1.85 -30.90
C ILE A 75 -11.84 -0.54 -31.52
N LYS A 76 -12.75 0.22 -32.13
CA LYS A 76 -12.43 1.51 -32.76
C LYS A 76 -11.90 2.50 -31.74
N GLU A 77 -12.57 2.63 -30.60
CA GLU A 77 -12.19 3.56 -29.54
C GLU A 77 -10.80 3.22 -28.97
N MET A 78 -10.51 1.94 -28.71
CA MET A 78 -9.18 1.52 -28.25
C MET A 78 -8.08 1.82 -29.29
N ALA A 79 -8.40 1.69 -30.58
CA ALA A 79 -7.46 1.95 -31.68
C ALA A 79 -7.16 3.44 -31.90
N GLU A 80 -7.81 4.36 -31.17
CA GLU A 80 -7.48 5.79 -31.23
C GLU A 80 -6.19 6.11 -30.45
N ASP A 81 -5.89 5.36 -29.39
CA ASP A 81 -4.80 5.69 -28.46
C ASP A 81 -3.67 4.65 -28.45
N VAL A 82 -3.97 3.37 -28.69
CA VAL A 82 -2.99 2.28 -28.59
C VAL A 82 -3.07 1.31 -29.78
N THR A 83 -2.08 0.43 -29.89
CA THR A 83 -2.12 -0.64 -30.90
C THR A 83 -3.10 -1.75 -30.50
N VAL A 84 -4.11 -2.00 -31.32
CA VAL A 84 -4.98 -3.17 -31.16
C VAL A 84 -4.34 -4.40 -31.80
N VAL A 85 -3.88 -5.34 -30.98
CA VAL A 85 -3.35 -6.63 -31.42
C VAL A 85 -4.50 -7.64 -31.47
N THR A 86 -4.86 -8.09 -32.67
CA THR A 86 -5.96 -9.06 -32.86
C THR A 86 -5.42 -10.47 -33.11
N ILE A 87 -5.73 -11.41 -32.22
CA ILE A 87 -5.43 -12.83 -32.43
C ILE A 87 -6.39 -13.39 -33.48
N VAL A 88 -5.83 -14.04 -34.49
CA VAL A 88 -6.56 -14.71 -35.59
C VAL A 88 -5.99 -16.10 -35.82
N GLY A 89 -6.84 -17.08 -36.12
CA GLY A 89 -6.40 -18.46 -36.32
C GLY A 89 -5.69 -18.72 -37.66
N SER A 90 -5.71 -17.78 -38.60
CA SER A 90 -5.06 -17.92 -39.91
C SER A 90 -4.97 -16.59 -40.67
N THR A 91 -4.14 -16.55 -41.71
CA THR A 91 -4.09 -15.42 -42.66
C THR A 91 -5.44 -15.16 -43.35
N SER A 92 -6.28 -16.19 -43.55
CA SER A 92 -7.61 -16.00 -44.12
C SER A 92 -8.54 -15.24 -43.15
N GLN A 93 -8.47 -15.54 -41.86
CA GLN A 93 -9.18 -14.78 -40.84
C GLN A 93 -8.63 -13.36 -40.70
N GLN A 94 -7.31 -13.17 -40.77
CA GLN A 94 -6.69 -11.85 -40.82
C GLN A 94 -7.30 -10.97 -41.92
N ASN A 95 -7.36 -11.47 -43.16
CA ASN A 95 -7.95 -10.73 -44.29
C ASN A 95 -9.43 -10.40 -44.07
N THR A 96 -10.16 -11.30 -43.40
CA THR A 96 -11.57 -11.09 -43.02
C THR A 96 -11.68 -9.95 -42.02
N VAL A 97 -10.86 -9.97 -40.97
CA VAL A 97 -10.84 -8.92 -39.93
C VAL A 97 -10.43 -7.57 -40.53
N ILE A 98 -9.39 -7.53 -41.37
CA ILE A 98 -8.98 -6.30 -42.08
C ILE A 98 -10.17 -5.68 -42.84
N SER A 99 -10.93 -6.51 -43.58
CA SER A 99 -12.11 -6.04 -44.32
C SER A 99 -13.20 -5.53 -43.38
N GLN A 100 -13.42 -6.21 -42.25
CA GLN A 100 -14.39 -5.79 -41.22
C GLN A 100 -13.98 -4.47 -40.55
N TYR A 101 -12.71 -4.32 -40.19
CA TYR A 101 -12.16 -3.11 -39.59
C TYR A 101 -12.33 -1.91 -40.52
N GLN A 102 -11.94 -2.05 -41.79
CA GLN A 102 -12.16 -1.01 -42.80
C GLN A 102 -13.64 -0.64 -42.94
N SER A 103 -14.54 -1.65 -42.99
CA SER A 103 -15.98 -1.39 -43.13
C SER A 103 -16.60 -0.70 -41.92
N ASN A 104 -16.00 -0.83 -40.73
CA ASN A 104 -16.43 -0.18 -39.50
C ASN A 104 -15.62 1.10 -39.18
N GLY A 105 -14.72 1.52 -40.09
CA GLY A 105 -13.92 2.73 -39.93
C GLY A 105 -12.91 2.67 -38.78
N ILE A 106 -12.36 1.49 -38.50
CA ILE A 106 -11.23 1.29 -37.58
C ILE A 106 -9.94 1.54 -38.38
N ASP A 107 -9.05 2.38 -37.85
CA ASP A 107 -7.78 2.68 -38.52
C ASP A 107 -6.82 1.49 -38.42
N LEU A 108 -6.47 0.94 -39.58
CA LEU A 108 -5.55 -0.19 -39.67
C LEU A 108 -4.11 0.18 -39.31
N SER A 109 -3.75 1.47 -39.30
CA SER A 109 -2.41 1.92 -38.90
C SER A 109 -2.12 1.64 -37.41
N HIS A 110 -3.18 1.54 -36.60
CA HIS A 110 -3.16 1.19 -35.18
C HIS A 110 -3.56 -0.28 -34.93
N CYS A 111 -3.57 -1.14 -35.96
CA CYS A 111 -3.97 -2.54 -35.82
C CYS A 111 -2.85 -3.49 -36.24
N THR A 112 -2.56 -4.49 -35.41
CA THR A 112 -1.65 -5.59 -35.74
C THR A 112 -2.29 -6.95 -35.45
N PHE A 113 -1.65 -8.04 -35.86
CA PHE A 113 -2.22 -9.38 -35.80
C PHE A 113 -1.24 -10.41 -35.25
N LEU A 114 -1.72 -11.26 -34.34
CA LEU A 114 -1.05 -12.48 -33.92
C LEU A 114 -1.75 -13.68 -34.58
N ILE A 115 -1.05 -14.39 -35.47
CA ILE A 115 -1.61 -15.60 -36.09
C ILE A 115 -1.34 -16.81 -35.18
N ALA A 116 -2.33 -17.22 -34.41
CA ALA A 116 -2.25 -18.37 -33.51
C ALA A 116 -3.63 -19.03 -33.33
N PRO A 117 -3.70 -20.37 -33.20
CA PRO A 117 -4.95 -21.02 -32.85
C PRO A 117 -5.42 -20.58 -31.46
N THR A 118 -6.72 -20.48 -31.27
CA THR A 118 -7.37 -20.11 -29.99
C THR A 118 -8.68 -20.87 -29.86
N ASP A 119 -9.06 -21.20 -28.63
CA ASP A 119 -10.31 -21.86 -28.30
C ASP A 119 -11.40 -20.84 -27.93
N SER A 120 -11.02 -19.66 -27.43
CA SER A 120 -11.96 -18.67 -26.95
C SER A 120 -11.53 -17.21 -27.16
N TYR A 121 -12.37 -16.26 -26.75
CA TYR A 121 -12.12 -14.82 -26.85
C TYR A 121 -11.76 -14.15 -25.50
N TRP A 122 -11.62 -14.93 -24.42
CA TRP A 122 -11.34 -14.39 -23.09
C TRP A 122 -9.84 -14.12 -22.91
N THR A 123 -9.29 -13.19 -23.72
CA THR A 123 -7.85 -12.88 -23.73
C THR A 123 -7.32 -12.42 -22.38
N ARG A 124 -8.18 -11.92 -21.48
CA ARG A 124 -7.82 -11.62 -20.10
C ARG A 124 -7.33 -12.85 -19.35
N ASP A 125 -8.01 -13.98 -19.53
CA ASP A 125 -7.80 -15.13 -18.68
C ASP A 125 -6.52 -15.90 -19.02
N TYR A 126 -6.17 -15.96 -20.30
CA TYR A 126 -5.03 -16.73 -20.82
C TYR A 126 -3.93 -15.85 -21.43
N GLY A 127 -4.12 -14.53 -21.47
CA GLY A 127 -3.19 -13.60 -22.10
C GLY A 127 -1.86 -13.50 -21.35
N PRO A 128 -0.81 -12.98 -22.01
CA PRO A 128 0.51 -12.83 -21.41
C PRO A 128 0.48 -11.88 -20.21
N TRP A 129 1.04 -12.28 -19.07
CA TRP A 129 1.32 -11.35 -17.97
C TRP A 129 2.70 -10.74 -18.16
N PHE A 130 2.81 -9.42 -18.05
CA PHE A 130 4.06 -8.69 -18.31
C PHE A 130 4.79 -8.39 -17.01
N ILE A 131 6.12 -8.48 -17.02
CA ILE A 131 6.98 -8.09 -15.90
C ILE A 131 8.16 -7.27 -16.40
N PHE A 132 8.80 -6.51 -15.51
CA PHE A 132 10.14 -5.96 -15.71
C PHE A 132 11.11 -6.59 -14.73
N THR A 133 12.29 -6.97 -15.21
CA THR A 133 13.38 -7.50 -14.39
C THR A 133 14.31 -6.37 -13.92
N GLY A 134 15.22 -6.66 -12.99
CA GLY A 134 16.24 -5.71 -12.53
C GLY A 134 17.24 -5.28 -13.60
N ALA A 135 17.22 -5.91 -14.78
CA ALA A 135 17.94 -5.47 -15.96
C ALA A 135 17.11 -4.49 -16.83
N ASN A 136 15.97 -4.02 -16.33
CA ASN A 136 15.01 -3.17 -17.04
C ASN A 136 14.47 -3.80 -18.34
N GLU A 137 14.49 -5.14 -18.41
CA GLU A 137 13.98 -5.91 -19.54
C GLU A 137 12.56 -6.38 -19.25
N GLN A 138 11.63 -6.11 -20.17
CA GLN A 138 10.29 -6.66 -20.13
C GLN A 138 10.30 -8.17 -20.41
N GLY A 139 9.54 -8.95 -19.66
CA GLY A 139 9.31 -10.37 -19.87
C GLY A 139 7.83 -10.74 -19.90
N VAL A 140 7.51 -11.90 -20.44
CA VAL A 140 6.20 -12.55 -20.33
C VAL A 140 6.28 -13.67 -19.30
N VAL A 141 5.39 -13.66 -18.32
CA VAL A 141 5.14 -14.77 -17.41
C VAL A 141 3.87 -15.47 -17.86
N ASP A 142 4.01 -16.74 -18.19
CA ASP A 142 2.90 -17.64 -18.48
C ASP A 142 2.58 -18.51 -17.25
N PHE A 143 1.39 -19.08 -17.23
CA PHE A 143 0.86 -19.95 -16.18
C PHE A 143 -0.06 -21.00 -16.81
N THR A 144 -0.40 -22.06 -16.08
CA THR A 144 -1.36 -23.04 -16.59
C THR A 144 -2.78 -22.44 -16.55
N TYR A 145 -3.38 -22.19 -17.70
CA TYR A 145 -4.76 -21.72 -17.77
C TYR A 145 -5.72 -22.76 -17.20
N ASN A 146 -6.56 -22.34 -16.25
CA ASN A 146 -7.51 -23.18 -15.51
C ASN A 146 -8.72 -23.71 -16.31
N ARG A 147 -8.63 -23.79 -17.64
CA ARG A 147 -9.67 -24.34 -18.52
C ARG A 147 -9.06 -25.37 -19.48
N PRO A 148 -9.82 -26.38 -19.93
CA PRO A 148 -9.38 -27.37 -20.91
C PRO A 148 -9.35 -26.75 -22.33
N ARG A 149 -8.54 -25.71 -22.51
CA ARG A 149 -8.40 -24.88 -23.71
C ARG A 149 -6.92 -24.79 -24.09
N PRO A 150 -6.38 -25.87 -24.70
CA PRO A 150 -4.95 -25.98 -24.92
C PRO A 150 -4.40 -24.96 -25.91
N ASN A 151 -5.22 -24.43 -26.83
CA ASN A 151 -4.74 -23.41 -27.77
C ASN A 151 -4.66 -22.04 -27.09
N ASP A 152 -5.62 -21.71 -26.23
CA ASP A 152 -5.58 -20.49 -25.40
C ASP A 152 -4.35 -20.50 -24.48
N ASN A 153 -4.05 -21.65 -23.87
CA ASN A 153 -2.88 -21.86 -23.00
C ASN A 153 -1.51 -21.77 -23.71
N GLN A 154 -1.47 -21.52 -25.02
CA GLN A 154 -0.23 -21.34 -25.77
C GLN A 154 -0.04 -19.90 -26.26
N ILE A 155 -1.03 -19.03 -26.01
CA ILE A 155 -0.99 -17.64 -26.49
C ILE A 155 0.13 -16.82 -25.86
N PRO A 156 0.43 -16.91 -24.56
CA PRO A 156 1.55 -16.16 -23.98
C PRO A 156 2.88 -16.52 -24.65
N LEU A 157 3.15 -17.80 -24.87
CA LEU A 157 4.33 -18.27 -25.60
C LEU A 157 4.33 -17.79 -27.07
N ALA A 158 3.20 -17.85 -27.76
CA ALA A 158 3.08 -17.37 -29.14
C ALA A 158 3.34 -15.86 -29.23
N TYR A 159 2.82 -15.08 -28.28
CA TYR A 159 3.04 -13.64 -28.18
C TYR A 159 4.51 -13.33 -27.90
N ALA A 160 5.10 -13.96 -26.88
CA ALA A 160 6.50 -13.75 -26.50
C ALA A 160 7.47 -14.03 -27.68
N ASN A 161 7.26 -15.14 -28.40
CA ASN A 161 8.05 -15.46 -29.59
C ASN A 161 7.85 -14.45 -30.73
N ASN A 162 6.61 -14.01 -30.96
CA ASN A 162 6.29 -13.04 -32.00
C ASN A 162 6.94 -11.67 -31.73
N GLN A 163 6.99 -11.26 -30.45
CA GLN A 163 7.54 -9.98 -30.02
C GLN A 163 9.03 -10.04 -29.63
N SER A 164 9.64 -11.23 -29.67
CA SER A 164 11.01 -11.46 -29.19
C SER A 164 11.21 -10.95 -27.75
N ILE A 165 10.30 -11.35 -26.86
CA ILE A 165 10.32 -11.02 -25.43
C ILE A 165 10.71 -12.29 -24.66
N PRO A 166 11.56 -12.22 -23.61
CA PRO A 166 11.82 -13.33 -22.71
C PRO A 166 10.54 -13.98 -22.18
N TYR A 167 10.54 -15.30 -22.15
CA TYR A 167 9.41 -16.11 -21.68
C TYR A 167 9.80 -16.84 -20.40
N TYR A 168 8.95 -16.71 -19.38
CA TYR A 168 9.04 -17.40 -18.10
C TYR A 168 7.74 -18.17 -17.86
N PHE A 169 7.83 -19.25 -17.08
CA PHE A 169 6.66 -20.06 -16.77
C PHE A 169 6.52 -20.25 -15.26
N MET A 170 5.47 -19.64 -14.71
CA MET A 170 5.05 -19.82 -13.34
C MET A 170 4.20 -21.09 -13.26
N SER A 171 4.70 -22.10 -12.54
CA SER A 171 4.05 -23.42 -12.41
C SER A 171 2.84 -23.39 -11.46
N LEU A 172 1.87 -22.53 -11.75
CA LEU A 172 0.63 -22.29 -11.03
C LEU A 172 -0.55 -22.40 -12.00
N THR A 173 -1.63 -23.03 -11.58
CA THR A 173 -2.90 -22.97 -12.33
C THR A 173 -3.63 -21.68 -12.00
N HIS A 174 -3.96 -20.86 -13.01
CA HIS A 174 -4.58 -19.55 -12.80
C HIS A 174 -5.49 -19.13 -13.97
N ALA A 175 -6.18 -18.00 -13.78
CA ALA A 175 -6.79 -17.19 -14.84
C ALA A 175 -6.53 -15.70 -14.57
N GLY A 176 -6.22 -14.92 -15.60
CA GLY A 176 -5.99 -13.48 -15.47
C GLY A 176 -7.20 -12.67 -14.97
N GLY A 177 -8.45 -13.11 -15.22
CA GLY A 177 -9.61 -12.45 -14.62
C GLY A 177 -9.67 -12.61 -13.09
N ASN A 178 -9.01 -13.64 -12.54
CA ASN A 178 -8.88 -13.82 -11.10
C ASN A 178 -7.62 -13.17 -10.51
N TYR A 179 -6.98 -12.21 -11.19
CA TYR A 179 -5.75 -11.57 -10.73
C TYR A 179 -5.74 -10.07 -11.03
N MET A 180 -5.22 -9.26 -10.11
CA MET A 180 -4.79 -7.89 -10.39
C MET A 180 -3.71 -7.43 -9.41
N THR A 181 -2.89 -6.47 -9.81
CA THR A 181 -1.79 -5.90 -9.01
C THR A 181 -1.91 -4.38 -8.92
N ASP A 182 -1.37 -3.81 -7.85
CA ASP A 182 -1.22 -2.36 -7.65
C ASP A 182 0.04 -1.78 -8.32
N GLY A 183 0.88 -2.64 -8.92
CA GLY A 183 2.10 -2.25 -9.62
C GLY A 183 3.32 -2.11 -8.69
N GLN A 184 3.14 -2.19 -7.37
CA GLN A 184 4.17 -1.97 -6.36
C GLN A 184 4.32 -3.15 -5.39
N GLY A 185 3.94 -4.35 -5.83
CA GLY A 185 4.19 -5.59 -5.10
C GLY A 185 3.02 -6.07 -4.23
N ILE A 186 1.85 -5.43 -4.33
CA ILE A 186 0.62 -5.92 -3.74
C ILE A 186 -0.33 -6.40 -4.83
N SER A 187 -0.83 -7.64 -4.71
CA SER A 187 -1.81 -8.19 -5.65
C SER A 187 -2.96 -8.89 -4.95
N ILE A 188 -4.04 -9.11 -5.69
CA ILE A 188 -5.26 -9.73 -5.17
C ILE A 188 -5.83 -10.77 -6.13
N SER A 189 -6.38 -11.82 -5.54
CA SER A 189 -7.12 -12.89 -6.21
C SER A 189 -8.22 -13.40 -5.29
N THR A 190 -9.24 -14.08 -5.82
CA THR A 190 -10.14 -14.86 -4.95
C THR A 190 -9.50 -16.17 -4.51
N ASP A 191 -10.09 -16.81 -3.50
CA ASP A 191 -9.78 -18.15 -3.00
C ASP A 191 -9.87 -19.28 -4.04
N LEU A 192 -10.34 -18.99 -5.28
CA LEU A 192 -10.28 -19.90 -6.41
C LEU A 192 -8.84 -20.41 -6.63
N VAL A 193 -7.83 -19.54 -6.51
CA VAL A 193 -6.41 -19.91 -6.71
C VAL A 193 -5.98 -21.03 -5.77
N TRP A 194 -6.45 -21.05 -4.52
CA TRP A 194 -6.17 -22.14 -3.58
C TRP A 194 -6.90 -23.42 -3.98
N SER A 195 -8.18 -23.31 -4.36
CA SER A 195 -8.99 -24.47 -4.70
C SER A 195 -8.54 -25.19 -5.99
N GLU A 196 -7.95 -24.45 -6.93
CA GLU A 196 -7.45 -24.99 -8.21
C GLU A 196 -6.01 -25.51 -8.10
N ASN A 197 -5.31 -25.25 -7.00
CA ASN A 197 -3.94 -25.70 -6.77
C ASN A 197 -3.81 -26.55 -5.47
N PRO A 198 -4.58 -27.64 -5.29
CA PRO A 198 -4.62 -28.40 -4.04
C PRO A 198 -3.30 -29.13 -3.69
N GLY A 199 -2.35 -29.16 -4.63
CA GLY A 199 -1.01 -29.73 -4.44
C GLY A 199 0.02 -28.74 -3.86
N LEU A 200 -0.34 -27.46 -3.73
CA LEU A 200 0.53 -26.40 -3.21
C LEU A 200 -0.04 -25.88 -1.88
N SER A 201 0.84 -25.59 -0.91
CA SER A 201 0.44 -24.79 0.26
C SER A 201 0.22 -23.33 -0.12
N HIS A 202 -0.49 -22.58 0.72
CA HIS A 202 -0.73 -21.16 0.46
C HIS A 202 0.61 -20.40 0.40
N GLU A 203 1.57 -20.74 1.27
CA GLU A 203 2.91 -20.13 1.26
C GLU A 203 3.71 -20.47 0.00
N GLN A 204 3.50 -21.65 -0.60
CA GLN A 204 4.13 -21.99 -1.87
C GLN A 204 3.54 -21.18 -3.03
N ILE A 205 2.22 -20.93 -3.00
CA ILE A 205 1.57 -20.05 -3.96
C ILE A 205 2.11 -18.62 -3.80
N ASP A 206 2.17 -18.10 -2.56
CA ASP A 206 2.74 -16.78 -2.27
C ASP A 206 4.18 -16.66 -2.77
N GLN A 207 5.01 -17.70 -2.58
CA GLN A 207 6.38 -17.71 -3.07
C GLN A 207 6.45 -17.70 -4.60
N LEU A 208 5.57 -18.43 -5.30
CA LEU A 208 5.50 -18.39 -6.76
C LEU A 208 5.13 -17.00 -7.27
N MET A 209 4.15 -16.34 -6.65
CA MET A 209 3.76 -14.97 -6.99
C MET A 209 4.92 -13.98 -6.73
N SER A 210 5.64 -14.12 -5.61
CA SER A 210 6.82 -13.31 -5.31
C SER A 210 7.93 -13.52 -6.34
N ASP A 211 8.33 -14.76 -6.60
CA ASP A 211 9.48 -15.08 -7.47
C ASP A 211 9.25 -14.73 -8.93
N ASN A 212 7.99 -14.77 -9.40
CA ASN A 212 7.65 -14.54 -10.80
C ASN A 212 7.14 -13.14 -11.09
N LEU A 213 6.47 -12.50 -10.14
CA LEU A 213 5.73 -11.24 -10.37
C LEU A 213 6.16 -10.12 -9.41
N GLY A 214 6.97 -10.42 -8.40
CA GLY A 214 7.48 -9.42 -7.46
C GLY A 214 6.47 -9.06 -6.38
N VAL A 215 5.45 -9.91 -6.21
CA VAL A 215 4.38 -9.71 -5.23
C VAL A 215 4.89 -10.11 -3.84
N HIS A 216 5.13 -9.13 -2.98
CA HIS A 216 5.48 -9.37 -1.58
C HIS A 216 4.24 -9.47 -0.67
N THR A 217 3.08 -8.98 -1.12
CA THR A 217 1.81 -9.08 -0.40
C THR A 217 0.72 -9.57 -1.34
N TYR A 218 0.25 -10.79 -1.12
CA TYR A 218 -0.78 -11.41 -1.94
C TYR A 218 -2.07 -11.59 -1.12
N HIS A 219 -3.08 -10.76 -1.40
CA HIS A 219 -4.38 -10.94 -0.76
C HIS A 219 -5.19 -11.99 -1.52
N VAL A 220 -5.34 -13.16 -0.91
CA VAL A 220 -6.29 -14.17 -1.38
C VAL A 220 -7.54 -14.10 -0.51
N VAL A 221 -8.64 -13.65 -1.10
CA VAL A 221 -9.89 -13.32 -0.41
C VAL A 221 -11.05 -14.23 -0.84
N PRO A 222 -12.06 -14.47 0.01
CA PRO A 222 -13.24 -15.24 -0.42
C PRO A 222 -13.95 -14.58 -1.62
N ASP A 223 -14.40 -15.37 -2.60
CA ASP A 223 -15.30 -14.83 -3.63
C ASP A 223 -16.62 -14.37 -3.02
N VAL A 224 -17.03 -13.15 -3.36
CA VAL A 224 -18.30 -12.55 -2.90
C VAL A 224 -19.32 -12.39 -4.04
N ASN A 225 -18.94 -12.72 -5.27
CA ASN A 225 -19.79 -12.53 -6.43
C ASN A 225 -20.99 -13.49 -6.43
N GLY A 226 -20.78 -14.72 -5.93
CA GLY A 226 -21.82 -15.76 -5.88
C GLY A 226 -22.06 -16.44 -7.24
N GLU A 227 -21.15 -16.23 -8.19
CA GLU A 227 -21.17 -16.80 -9.52
C GLU A 227 -20.17 -17.95 -9.63
N TYR A 228 -20.39 -18.86 -10.58
CA TYR A 228 -19.53 -20.04 -10.76
C TYR A 228 -18.07 -19.68 -11.08
N ILE A 229 -17.83 -18.50 -11.66
CA ILE A 229 -16.52 -18.11 -12.19
C ILE A 229 -15.52 -17.74 -11.11
N LYS A 230 -15.99 -17.16 -9.99
CA LYS A 230 -15.18 -16.70 -8.84
C LYS A 230 -13.99 -15.82 -9.20
N HIS A 231 -14.08 -14.99 -10.22
CA HIS A 231 -13.00 -14.07 -10.60
C HIS A 231 -13.12 -12.75 -9.83
N ILE A 232 -11.98 -12.23 -9.36
CA ILE A 232 -11.90 -10.95 -8.63
C ILE A 232 -12.40 -9.78 -9.48
N ASP A 233 -12.14 -9.77 -10.79
CA ASP A 233 -12.54 -8.70 -11.72
C ASP A 233 -14.06 -8.55 -11.90
N CYS A 234 -14.84 -9.51 -11.41
CA CYS A 234 -16.29 -9.50 -11.48
C CYS A 234 -16.93 -8.72 -10.32
N TRP A 235 -16.16 -8.36 -9.29
CA TRP A 235 -16.70 -7.68 -8.11
C TRP A 235 -15.76 -6.65 -7.46
N ALA A 236 -14.47 -6.65 -7.80
CA ALA A 236 -13.53 -5.61 -7.39
C ALA A 236 -12.61 -5.19 -8.54
N LYS A 237 -11.97 -4.01 -8.42
CA LYS A 237 -10.95 -3.51 -9.36
C LYS A 237 -10.05 -2.46 -8.71
N TYR A 238 -8.73 -2.61 -8.77
CA TYR A 238 -7.83 -1.50 -8.47
C TYR A 238 -7.95 -0.40 -9.52
N LEU A 239 -8.19 0.83 -9.07
CA LEU A 239 -8.28 2.03 -9.91
C LEU A 239 -7.00 2.87 -9.84
N ALA A 240 -6.31 2.81 -8.70
CA ALA A 240 -5.02 3.42 -8.43
C ALA A 240 -4.29 2.59 -7.35
N PRO A 241 -3.02 2.88 -7.01
CA PRO A 241 -2.26 2.08 -6.04
C PRO A 241 -2.90 1.99 -4.64
N ASP A 242 -3.70 2.98 -4.24
CA ASP A 242 -4.42 3.02 -2.97
C ASP A 242 -5.95 3.11 -3.10
N VAL A 243 -6.51 2.92 -4.30
CA VAL A 243 -7.95 3.01 -4.56
C VAL A 243 -8.47 1.70 -5.15
N ILE A 244 -9.45 1.09 -4.49
CA ILE A 244 -10.13 -0.13 -4.95
C ILE A 244 -11.63 0.10 -5.11
N LEU A 245 -12.15 -0.23 -6.28
CA LEU A 245 -13.58 -0.28 -6.56
C LEU A 245 -14.15 -1.62 -6.11
N ILE A 246 -15.26 -1.62 -5.38
CA ILE A 246 -16.00 -2.84 -4.98
C ILE A 246 -17.47 -2.66 -5.33
N ARG A 247 -18.09 -3.71 -5.90
CA ARG A 247 -19.53 -3.69 -6.22
C ARG A 247 -20.38 -3.47 -4.96
N GLU A 248 -21.54 -2.85 -5.13
CA GLU A 248 -22.51 -2.59 -4.07
C GLU A 248 -23.88 -3.11 -4.51
N VAL A 249 -24.61 -3.75 -3.59
CA VAL A 249 -25.94 -4.32 -3.87
C VAL A 249 -26.92 -3.87 -2.79
N PRO A 250 -28.24 -3.85 -3.04
CA PRO A 250 -29.20 -3.54 -2.00
C PRO A 250 -29.17 -4.58 -0.87
N SER A 251 -29.53 -4.18 0.35
CA SER A 251 -29.49 -5.04 1.55
C SER A 251 -30.35 -6.31 1.48
N SER A 252 -31.26 -6.40 0.52
CA SER A 252 -32.06 -7.59 0.23
C SER A 252 -31.38 -8.59 -0.71
N HIS A 253 -30.27 -8.22 -1.34
CA HIS A 253 -29.53 -9.08 -2.25
C HIS A 253 -28.78 -10.18 -1.47
N SER A 254 -28.74 -11.41 -2.01
CA SER A 254 -28.16 -12.55 -1.29
C SER A 254 -26.68 -12.38 -0.96
N GLN A 255 -25.96 -11.62 -1.78
CA GLN A 255 -24.53 -11.37 -1.63
C GLN A 255 -24.18 -10.17 -0.75
N TYR A 256 -25.17 -9.40 -0.26
CA TYR A 256 -24.94 -8.16 0.48
C TYR A 256 -23.95 -8.35 1.63
N THR A 257 -24.21 -9.32 2.51
CA THR A 257 -23.34 -9.56 3.69
C THR A 257 -21.91 -9.91 3.32
N LEU A 258 -21.70 -10.68 2.24
CA LEU A 258 -20.34 -11.05 1.81
C LEU A 258 -19.60 -9.86 1.20
N ILE A 259 -20.30 -9.04 0.42
CA ILE A 259 -19.75 -7.83 -0.19
C ILE A 259 -19.35 -6.82 0.88
N GLU A 260 -20.20 -6.55 1.87
CA GLU A 260 -19.85 -5.63 2.97
C GLU A 260 -18.69 -6.17 3.81
N ALA A 261 -18.58 -7.49 3.99
CA ALA A 261 -17.41 -8.08 4.67
C ALA A 261 -16.10 -7.91 3.86
N ALA A 262 -16.16 -7.92 2.52
CA ALA A 262 -15.01 -7.60 1.68
C ALA A 262 -14.63 -6.11 1.78
N VAL A 263 -15.63 -5.22 1.87
CA VAL A 263 -15.40 -3.77 2.10
C VAL A 263 -14.69 -3.57 3.43
N ASP A 264 -15.22 -4.13 4.54
CA ASP A 264 -14.59 -4.07 5.86
C ASP A 264 -13.14 -4.58 5.83
N TYR A 265 -12.88 -5.64 5.05
CA TYR A 265 -11.54 -6.18 4.87
C TYR A 265 -10.61 -5.16 4.21
N PHE A 266 -10.97 -4.64 3.04
CA PHE A 266 -10.11 -3.72 2.28
C PHE A 266 -9.93 -2.36 2.97
N GLU A 267 -10.95 -1.82 3.64
CA GLU A 267 -10.83 -0.60 4.45
C GLU A 267 -9.82 -0.75 5.61
N SER A 268 -9.56 -1.99 6.06
CA SER A 268 -8.57 -2.29 7.10
C SER A 268 -7.17 -2.64 6.56
N GLN A 269 -7.01 -2.81 5.25
CA GLN A 269 -5.71 -3.09 4.63
C GLN A 269 -4.94 -1.80 4.32
N ILE A 270 -3.61 -1.88 4.39
CA ILE A 270 -2.71 -0.78 4.05
C ILE A 270 -2.20 -0.97 2.62
N SER A 271 -2.37 0.06 1.78
CA SER A 271 -1.87 0.13 0.41
C SER A 271 -0.34 0.30 0.35
N CYS A 272 0.25 0.19 -0.84
CA CYS A 272 1.66 0.46 -1.05
C CYS A 272 2.08 1.91 -0.73
N TYR A 273 1.14 2.86 -0.68
CA TYR A 273 1.39 4.23 -0.21
C TYR A 273 1.45 4.36 1.32
N GLY A 274 1.28 3.26 2.07
CA GLY A 274 1.32 3.27 3.53
C GLY A 274 0.05 3.84 4.18
N THR A 275 -1.02 4.03 3.41
CA THR A 275 -2.33 4.48 3.89
C THR A 275 -3.39 3.41 3.67
N PRO A 276 -4.48 3.37 4.47
CA PRO A 276 -5.60 2.47 4.19
C PRO A 276 -6.16 2.66 2.79
N TYR A 277 -6.65 1.59 2.15
CA TYR A 277 -7.29 1.71 0.85
C TYR A 277 -8.53 2.62 0.90
N GLU A 278 -8.66 3.49 -0.09
CA GLU A 278 -9.93 4.11 -0.41
C GLU A 278 -10.81 3.10 -1.14
N VAL A 279 -11.94 2.74 -0.52
CA VAL A 279 -12.92 1.83 -1.11
C VAL A 279 -14.01 2.63 -1.82
N VAL A 280 -14.00 2.58 -3.15
CA VAL A 280 -15.03 3.17 -4.00
C VAL A 280 -16.14 2.14 -4.23
N ARG A 281 -17.40 2.59 -4.22
CA ARG A 281 -18.57 1.72 -4.39
C ARG A 281 -19.24 1.95 -5.75
N VAL A 282 -19.66 0.86 -6.40
CA VAL A 282 -20.48 0.91 -7.63
C VAL A 282 -21.75 0.07 -7.49
N TYR A 283 -22.90 0.70 -7.62
CA TYR A 283 -24.20 0.07 -7.37
C TYR A 283 -24.63 -0.84 -8.53
N THR A 284 -24.79 -2.13 -8.25
CA THR A 284 -25.10 -3.22 -9.20
C THR A 284 -26.32 -4.04 -8.73
N PRO A 285 -27.50 -3.40 -8.56
CA PRO A 285 -28.66 -4.03 -7.92
C PRO A 285 -29.18 -5.28 -8.62
N ASN A 286 -28.86 -5.46 -9.91
CA ASN A 286 -29.22 -6.63 -10.70
C ASN A 286 -27.99 -7.36 -11.26
N ASN A 287 -26.84 -7.25 -10.57
CA ASN A 287 -25.57 -7.86 -10.97
C ASN A 287 -25.03 -7.32 -12.31
N GLU A 288 -25.22 -6.02 -12.56
CA GLU A 288 -24.56 -5.33 -13.66
C GLU A 288 -23.02 -5.43 -13.50
N PRO A 289 -22.24 -5.77 -14.55
CA PRO A 289 -20.81 -6.07 -14.40
C PRO A 289 -19.92 -4.81 -14.41
N TYR A 290 -20.34 -3.72 -13.76
CA TYR A 290 -19.67 -2.43 -13.87
C TYR A 290 -18.20 -2.46 -13.47
N THR A 291 -17.79 -3.30 -12.51
CA THR A 291 -16.38 -3.47 -12.09
C THR A 291 -15.51 -4.10 -13.18
N ASN A 292 -16.10 -4.81 -14.14
CA ASN A 292 -15.42 -5.54 -15.20
C ASN A 292 -15.02 -4.60 -16.36
N SER A 293 -14.46 -3.45 -16.00
CA SER A 293 -13.96 -2.40 -16.88
C SER A 293 -12.50 -2.62 -17.26
N LEU A 294 -12.07 -2.03 -18.37
CA LEU A 294 -10.66 -1.95 -18.78
C LEU A 294 -10.14 -0.53 -18.54
N ILE A 295 -9.01 -0.39 -17.86
CA ILE A 295 -8.23 0.86 -17.84
C ILE A 295 -7.19 0.74 -18.95
N LEU A 296 -7.08 1.78 -19.78
CA LEU A 296 -6.13 1.82 -20.89
C LEU A 296 -5.65 3.26 -21.04
N ASN A 297 -4.45 3.52 -20.50
CA ASN A 297 -3.91 4.87 -20.41
C ASN A 297 -4.93 5.81 -19.73
N ASN A 298 -5.24 6.96 -20.33
CA ASN A 298 -6.17 7.95 -19.77
C ASN A 298 -7.66 7.64 -20.02
N LYS A 299 -8.01 6.47 -20.58
CA LYS A 299 -9.40 6.04 -20.83
C LYS A 299 -9.80 4.86 -19.94
N VAL A 300 -11.07 4.82 -19.56
CA VAL A 300 -11.68 3.68 -18.85
C VAL A 300 -12.94 3.22 -19.57
N PHE A 301 -12.96 1.96 -19.97
CA PHE A 301 -14.02 1.33 -20.73
C PHE A 301 -14.92 0.52 -19.81
N VAL A 302 -16.09 1.06 -19.47
CA VAL A 302 -17.03 0.47 -18.51
C VAL A 302 -18.13 -0.30 -19.26
N PRO A 303 -18.40 -1.57 -18.93
CA PRO A 303 -19.52 -2.29 -19.53
C PRO A 303 -20.84 -1.73 -18.99
N ILE A 304 -21.71 -1.25 -19.88
CA ILE A 304 -23.03 -0.74 -19.53
C ILE A 304 -24.15 -1.64 -20.05
N MET A 305 -25.28 -1.66 -19.36
CA MET A 305 -26.37 -2.62 -19.60
C MET A 305 -27.59 -2.00 -20.29
N GLY A 306 -27.58 -0.69 -20.55
CA GLY A 306 -28.74 0.06 -21.02
C GLY A 306 -29.80 0.29 -19.93
N THR A 307 -29.38 0.29 -18.65
CA THR A 307 -30.27 0.42 -17.49
C THR A 307 -30.24 1.83 -16.90
N SER A 308 -31.13 2.11 -15.95
CA SER A 308 -31.12 3.36 -15.20
C SER A 308 -29.91 3.53 -14.27
N TRP A 309 -29.11 2.48 -14.08
CA TRP A 309 -27.96 2.48 -13.15
C TRP A 309 -26.65 2.86 -13.85
N ASP A 310 -26.59 2.76 -15.18
CA ASP A 310 -25.38 2.99 -15.96
C ASP A 310 -24.77 4.38 -15.71
N ALA A 311 -25.59 5.44 -15.69
CA ALA A 311 -25.11 6.80 -15.49
C ALA A 311 -24.49 7.00 -14.10
N ALA A 312 -25.06 6.38 -13.07
CA ALA A 312 -24.52 6.44 -11.72
C ALA A 312 -23.20 5.65 -11.61
N ALA A 313 -23.12 4.49 -12.28
CA ALA A 313 -21.89 3.71 -12.32
C ALA A 313 -20.74 4.47 -13.01
N ILE A 314 -21.02 5.11 -14.16
CA ILE A 314 -20.04 5.99 -14.83
C ILE A 314 -19.61 7.13 -13.91
N GLN A 315 -20.54 7.73 -13.16
CA GLN A 315 -20.21 8.80 -12.23
C GLN A 315 -19.31 8.32 -11.07
N SER A 316 -19.49 7.10 -10.56
CA SER A 316 -18.58 6.51 -9.56
C SER A 316 -17.13 6.47 -10.06
N TYR A 317 -16.92 6.02 -11.31
CA TYR A 317 -15.59 6.04 -11.93
C TYR A 317 -15.06 7.46 -12.13
N GLN A 318 -15.89 8.40 -12.61
CA GLN A 318 -15.47 9.79 -12.82
C GLN A 318 -15.03 10.49 -11.53
N ASN A 319 -15.68 10.16 -10.42
CA ASN A 319 -15.30 10.69 -9.10
C ASN A 319 -13.99 10.08 -8.61
N ALA A 320 -13.80 8.77 -8.83
CA ALA A 320 -12.64 8.02 -8.36
C ALA A 320 -11.39 8.17 -9.24
N MET A 321 -11.55 8.60 -10.49
CA MET A 321 -10.46 8.73 -11.46
C MET A 321 -10.52 10.11 -12.15
N PRO A 322 -10.26 11.21 -11.43
CA PRO A 322 -10.32 12.56 -11.99
C PRO A 322 -9.40 12.72 -13.22
N GLY A 323 -9.92 13.32 -14.29
CA GLY A 323 -9.17 13.55 -15.53
C GLY A 323 -9.14 12.38 -16.50
N TYR A 324 -9.50 11.16 -16.09
CA TYR A 324 -9.71 10.05 -17.01
C TYR A 324 -10.99 10.24 -17.83
N GLU A 325 -10.97 9.77 -19.08
CA GLU A 325 -12.15 9.71 -19.92
C GLU A 325 -12.89 8.38 -19.68
N ILE A 326 -14.05 8.46 -19.02
CA ILE A 326 -14.86 7.29 -18.67
C ILE A 326 -15.93 7.06 -19.74
N LEU A 327 -15.85 5.92 -20.43
CA LEU A 327 -16.67 5.59 -21.60
C LEU A 327 -17.47 4.31 -21.38
N GLY A 328 -18.78 4.37 -21.62
CA GLY A 328 -19.69 3.22 -21.47
C GLY A 328 -19.92 2.47 -22.79
N PHE A 329 -19.78 1.13 -22.77
CA PHE A 329 -20.05 0.28 -23.93
C PHE A 329 -21.07 -0.83 -23.64
N THR A 330 -22.10 -0.95 -24.49
CA THR A 330 -23.07 -2.04 -24.44
C THR A 330 -22.53 -3.30 -25.13
N GLY A 331 -23.00 -4.47 -24.69
CA GLY A 331 -22.68 -5.76 -25.30
C GLY A 331 -23.44 -6.90 -24.63
N SER A 332 -23.05 -8.14 -24.93
CA SER A 332 -23.63 -9.33 -24.32
C SER A 332 -22.95 -9.64 -22.98
N TRP A 333 -23.11 -8.72 -22.03
CA TRP A 333 -22.46 -8.77 -20.73
C TRP A 333 -23.30 -9.54 -19.72
N VAL A 334 -22.61 -10.18 -18.77
CA VAL A 334 -23.18 -10.79 -17.56
C VAL A 334 -22.25 -10.50 -16.39
N SER A 335 -22.73 -10.71 -15.16
CA SER A 335 -21.95 -10.47 -13.93
C SER A 335 -20.62 -11.23 -13.85
N SER A 336 -20.43 -12.24 -14.70
CA SER A 336 -19.27 -13.11 -14.75
C SER A 336 -18.43 -12.96 -16.03
N ASP A 337 -18.79 -12.05 -16.95
CA ASP A 337 -18.10 -11.88 -18.24
C ASP A 337 -18.55 -10.58 -18.93
N ALA A 338 -17.64 -9.60 -19.02
CA ALA A 338 -17.87 -8.37 -19.77
C ALA A 338 -16.61 -7.87 -20.51
N ILE A 339 -16.29 -6.57 -20.45
CA ILE A 339 -15.20 -5.97 -21.23
C ILE A 339 -13.85 -6.50 -20.77
N HIS A 340 -13.57 -6.39 -19.48
CA HIS A 340 -12.27 -6.76 -18.91
C HIS A 340 -11.90 -8.20 -19.26
N CYS A 341 -12.84 -9.16 -19.12
CA CYS A 341 -12.61 -10.57 -19.44
C CYS A 341 -12.23 -10.84 -20.91
N ARG A 342 -12.52 -9.91 -21.83
CA ARG A 342 -12.35 -10.07 -23.29
C ARG A 342 -11.23 -9.20 -23.86
N THR A 343 -10.44 -8.58 -22.98
CA THR A 343 -9.34 -7.67 -23.33
C THR A 343 -8.17 -7.89 -22.38
N MET A 344 -6.94 -7.75 -22.88
CA MET A 344 -5.74 -7.76 -22.06
C MET A 344 -4.84 -6.58 -22.46
N GLY A 345 -4.55 -5.67 -21.52
CA GLY A 345 -3.61 -4.57 -21.76
C GLY A 345 -2.22 -5.11 -22.10
N ILE A 346 -1.53 -4.47 -23.03
CA ILE A 346 -0.14 -4.74 -23.38
C ILE A 346 0.68 -3.59 -22.83
N THR A 347 1.42 -3.87 -21.76
CA THR A 347 2.30 -2.91 -21.09
C THR A 347 3.32 -2.34 -22.07
N ASP A 348 3.53 -1.01 -22.06
CA ASP A 348 4.58 -0.38 -22.85
C ASP A 348 5.96 -0.95 -22.50
N ARG A 349 6.59 -1.61 -23.48
CA ARG A 349 7.91 -2.26 -23.32
C ARG A 349 9.02 -1.29 -22.93
N HIS A 350 8.83 -0.01 -23.22
CA HIS A 350 9.80 1.05 -23.02
C HIS A 350 9.31 2.12 -22.03
N MET A 351 8.32 1.78 -21.21
CA MET A 351 7.70 2.64 -20.20
C MET A 351 8.72 3.49 -19.42
N LEU A 352 8.40 4.77 -19.22
CA LEU A 352 9.09 5.64 -18.29
C LEU A 352 8.42 5.54 -16.92
N TYR A 353 8.90 4.64 -16.07
CA TYR A 353 8.27 4.33 -14.80
C TYR A 353 8.73 5.28 -13.68
N ILE A 354 7.80 5.85 -12.93
CA ILE A 354 8.05 6.72 -11.77
C ILE A 354 7.52 6.03 -10.52
N GLU A 355 8.42 5.54 -9.66
CA GLU A 355 8.09 4.97 -8.36
C GLU A 355 8.14 6.06 -7.29
N HIS A 356 7.01 6.34 -6.64
CA HIS A 356 6.93 7.37 -5.61
C HIS A 356 5.88 7.04 -4.54
N ILE A 357 6.26 7.17 -3.27
CA ILE A 357 5.32 7.14 -2.14
C ILE A 357 4.93 8.60 -1.82
N PRO A 358 3.66 8.98 -1.95
CA PRO A 358 3.24 10.36 -1.80
C PRO A 358 3.23 10.84 -0.35
N LEU A 359 3.57 12.12 -0.16
CA LEU A 359 3.29 12.83 1.08
C LEU A 359 1.76 12.98 1.23
N ARG A 360 1.23 12.63 2.40
CA ARG A 360 -0.20 12.67 2.71
C ARG A 360 -0.47 13.20 4.10
N GLY A 361 -1.68 13.70 4.34
CA GLY A 361 -2.09 14.21 5.65
C GLY A 361 -1.22 15.39 6.11
N ASN A 362 -0.96 15.48 7.42
CA ASN A 362 -0.16 16.57 7.98
C ASN A 362 1.33 16.26 7.85
N GLN A 363 2.08 17.15 7.20
CA GLN A 363 3.52 17.03 7.00
C GLN A 363 4.25 18.17 7.69
N SER A 364 5.28 17.84 8.46
CA SER A 364 6.17 18.80 9.11
C SER A 364 7.50 18.87 8.37
N GLY A 365 8.02 20.08 8.14
CA GLY A 365 9.30 20.28 7.48
C GLY A 365 10.07 21.47 8.07
N GLN A 366 11.37 21.32 8.28
CA GLN A 366 12.25 22.41 8.75
C GLN A 366 12.72 23.28 7.58
N ASP A 367 13.16 22.65 6.50
CA ASP A 367 13.71 23.30 5.30
C ASP A 367 12.79 23.18 4.07
N GLY A 368 11.57 22.64 4.26
CA GLY A 368 10.62 22.31 3.20
C GLY A 368 10.13 20.87 3.28
N TYR A 369 9.52 20.40 2.19
CA TYR A 369 8.94 19.07 2.07
C TYR A 369 9.66 18.31 0.95
N GLU A 370 10.40 17.27 1.33
CA GLU A 370 11.16 16.47 0.38
C GLU A 370 10.25 15.53 -0.41
N ILE A 371 10.35 15.58 -1.73
CA ILE A 371 9.71 14.66 -2.65
C ILE A 371 10.81 13.79 -3.25
N GLN A 372 10.72 12.48 -3.04
CA GLN A 372 11.67 11.50 -3.58
C GLN A 372 10.98 10.55 -4.54
N ALA A 373 11.58 10.27 -5.68
CA ALA A 373 11.08 9.27 -6.61
C ALA A 373 12.22 8.50 -7.25
N LYS A 374 12.00 7.21 -7.51
CA LYS A 374 12.88 6.48 -8.43
C LYS A 374 12.30 6.53 -9.83
N ILE A 375 13.14 6.83 -10.81
CA ILE A 375 12.68 7.04 -12.19
C ILE A 375 13.45 6.09 -13.12
N TYR A 376 12.72 5.20 -13.76
CA TYR A 376 13.23 4.12 -14.58
C TYR A 376 12.84 4.30 -16.04
N PRO A 377 13.75 4.78 -16.91
CA PRO A 377 13.52 4.83 -18.35
C PRO A 377 13.77 3.43 -18.96
N TYR A 378 12.74 2.58 -19.05
CA TYR A 378 12.88 1.26 -19.67
C TYR A 378 13.15 1.33 -21.19
N SER A 379 13.01 2.51 -21.80
CA SER A 379 13.53 2.82 -23.14
C SER A 379 15.07 2.70 -23.25
N GLY A 380 15.78 2.71 -22.11
CA GLY A 380 17.23 2.79 -22.04
C GLY A 380 17.80 4.15 -22.43
N GLN A 381 16.95 5.15 -22.67
CA GLN A 381 17.37 6.52 -22.96
C GLN A 381 17.57 7.33 -21.68
N PRO A 382 18.48 8.31 -21.66
CA PRO A 382 18.66 9.18 -20.50
C PRO A 382 17.44 10.07 -20.28
N LEU A 383 17.18 10.43 -19.02
CA LEU A 383 16.17 11.42 -18.66
C LEU A 383 16.55 12.81 -19.19
N VAL A 384 15.54 13.58 -19.60
CA VAL A 384 15.66 14.99 -19.94
C VAL A 384 15.59 15.80 -18.65
N SER A 385 16.75 16.07 -18.06
CA SER A 385 16.84 16.64 -16.70
C SER A 385 16.08 17.96 -16.52
N MET A 386 15.94 18.78 -17.56
CA MET A 386 15.26 20.08 -17.47
C MET A 386 13.73 19.98 -17.42
N SER A 387 13.15 18.85 -17.86
CA SER A 387 11.71 18.59 -17.77
C SER A 387 11.37 17.61 -16.65
N THR A 388 12.33 16.84 -16.13
CA THR A 388 12.12 15.98 -14.96
C THR A 388 12.08 16.79 -13.66
N GLY A 389 10.92 16.81 -13.01
CA GLY A 389 10.73 17.60 -11.80
C GLY A 389 9.38 17.42 -11.11
N VAL A 390 9.17 18.22 -10.08
CA VAL A 390 7.92 18.29 -9.32
C VAL A 390 7.18 19.54 -9.71
N TYR A 391 5.94 19.37 -10.17
CA TYR A 391 4.97 20.45 -10.26
C TYR A 391 4.20 20.53 -8.94
N TRP A 392 4.12 21.72 -8.35
CA TRP A 392 3.42 21.92 -7.09
C TRP A 392 2.69 23.27 -7.04
N ARG A 393 1.66 23.36 -6.21
CA ARG A 393 0.95 24.61 -5.91
C ARG A 393 0.42 24.60 -4.50
N THR A 394 0.20 25.79 -3.95
CA THR A 394 -0.63 25.99 -2.78
C THR A 394 -2.05 26.32 -3.23
N ASP A 395 -3.03 25.73 -2.56
CA ASP A 395 -4.44 25.94 -2.84
C ASP A 395 -4.77 25.76 -4.35
N LEU A 396 -5.73 26.53 -4.89
CA LEU A 396 -6.05 26.57 -6.32
C LEU A 396 -5.18 27.59 -7.09
N GLY A 397 -3.94 27.81 -6.64
CA GLY A 397 -2.97 28.69 -7.29
C GLY A 397 -2.38 28.11 -8.59
N SER A 398 -1.43 28.84 -9.17
CA SER A 398 -0.68 28.40 -10.35
C SER A 398 0.34 27.30 -9.99
N TRP A 399 0.54 26.37 -10.91
CA TRP A 399 1.60 25.36 -10.81
C TRP A 399 2.99 25.99 -10.92
N ASN A 400 3.84 25.66 -9.96
CA ASN A 400 5.28 25.96 -9.94
C ASN A 400 6.03 24.68 -10.29
N PHE A 401 7.20 24.81 -10.92
CA PHE A 401 8.07 23.67 -11.26
C PHE A 401 9.36 23.73 -10.45
N ILE A 402 9.76 22.59 -9.90
CA ILE A 402 11.05 22.39 -9.24
C ILE A 402 11.74 21.23 -9.96
N GLN A 403 12.92 21.49 -10.51
CA GLN A 403 13.73 20.44 -11.11
C GLN A 403 14.15 19.43 -10.03
N MET A 404 14.06 18.14 -10.34
CA MET A 404 14.59 17.10 -9.46
C MET A 404 16.09 16.90 -9.70
N GLU A 405 16.83 16.69 -8.61
CA GLU A 405 18.27 16.42 -8.62
C GLU A 405 18.53 14.92 -8.37
N PRO A 406 19.52 14.31 -9.05
CA PRO A 406 19.86 12.91 -8.85
C PRO A 406 20.60 12.69 -7.53
N GLN A 407 20.23 11.64 -6.78
CA GLN A 407 20.94 11.17 -5.58
C GLN A 407 21.76 9.89 -5.83
N GLY A 408 21.61 9.24 -7.00
CA GLY A 408 22.22 7.95 -7.34
C GLY A 408 21.20 6.81 -7.30
N ASP A 409 21.53 5.65 -7.87
CA ASP A 409 20.66 4.46 -7.90
C ASP A 409 19.22 4.74 -8.40
N ASP A 410 19.12 5.49 -9.49
CA ASP A 410 17.86 5.97 -10.10
C ASP A 410 16.95 6.80 -9.18
N LEU A 411 17.44 7.19 -7.99
CA LEU A 411 16.74 8.03 -7.02
C LEU A 411 16.96 9.51 -7.35
N TYR A 412 15.86 10.24 -7.35
CA TYR A 412 15.79 11.68 -7.57
C TYR A 412 15.03 12.34 -6.43
N HIS A 413 15.36 13.59 -6.15
CA HIS A 413 14.62 14.35 -5.15
C HIS A 413 14.44 15.82 -5.51
N ALA A 414 13.39 16.43 -4.97
CA ALA A 414 13.16 17.88 -5.00
C ALA A 414 12.60 18.35 -3.66
N MET A 415 12.86 19.60 -3.31
CA MET A 415 12.39 20.21 -2.06
C MET A 415 11.30 21.23 -2.36
N ILE A 416 10.04 20.91 -2.04
CA ILE A 416 8.98 21.93 -2.02
C ILE A 416 9.31 22.91 -0.88
N PRO A 417 9.36 24.23 -1.12
CA PRO A 417 9.67 25.21 -0.08
C PRO A 417 8.73 25.12 1.11
N LEU A 418 9.21 25.55 2.28
CA LEU A 418 8.39 25.66 3.49
C LEU A 418 7.13 26.51 3.24
N GLN A 419 5.98 26.05 3.74
CA GLN A 419 4.69 26.75 3.64
C GLN A 419 4.16 27.14 5.02
N GLU A 420 3.21 28.08 5.04
CA GLU A 420 2.52 28.46 6.28
C GLU A 420 1.73 27.29 6.85
N ASN A 421 1.62 27.21 8.19
CA ASN A 421 0.94 26.12 8.87
C ASN A 421 -0.53 26.03 8.45
N GLY A 422 -0.97 24.83 8.06
CA GLY A 422 -2.31 24.56 7.56
C GLY A 422 -2.49 24.76 6.06
N THR A 423 -1.45 25.13 5.31
CA THR A 423 -1.53 25.29 3.85
C THR A 423 -1.74 23.93 3.18
N VAL A 424 -2.70 23.83 2.27
CA VAL A 424 -2.87 22.64 1.44
C VAL A 424 -1.97 22.74 0.22
N VAL A 425 -1.09 21.76 0.07
CA VAL A 425 -0.15 21.65 -1.05
C VAL A 425 -0.61 20.52 -1.95
N SER A 426 -0.77 20.82 -3.24
CA SER A 426 -0.96 19.81 -4.30
C SER A 426 0.30 19.67 -5.12
N TYR A 427 0.70 18.44 -5.47
CA TYR A 427 1.86 18.21 -6.32
C TYR A 427 1.74 16.94 -7.18
N TYR A 428 2.47 16.90 -8.28
CA TYR A 428 2.69 15.69 -9.07
C TYR A 428 4.13 15.71 -9.61
N ILE A 429 4.67 14.54 -9.90
CA ILE A 429 5.98 14.39 -10.52
C ILE A 429 5.77 14.27 -12.03
N HIS A 430 6.66 14.89 -12.80
CA HIS A 430 6.75 14.75 -14.25
C HIS A 430 8.15 14.30 -14.63
N ALA A 431 8.26 13.38 -15.59
CA ALA A 431 9.52 12.98 -16.17
C ALA A 431 9.41 12.85 -17.68
N GLU A 432 10.52 13.10 -18.37
CA GLU A 432 10.69 12.87 -19.80
C GLU A 432 12.01 12.15 -20.03
N ASP A 433 12.07 11.26 -21.03
CA ASP A 433 13.31 10.66 -21.49
C ASP A 433 13.61 11.00 -22.96
N ALA A 434 14.84 10.77 -23.40
CA ALA A 434 15.24 11.09 -24.78
C ALA A 434 14.63 10.15 -25.84
N SER A 435 13.68 9.28 -25.48
CA SER A 435 12.81 8.55 -26.41
C SER A 435 11.49 9.28 -26.70
N ASP A 436 11.35 10.52 -26.21
CA ASP A 436 10.15 11.36 -26.28
C ASP A 436 8.98 10.82 -25.41
N ARG A 437 9.25 9.89 -24.49
CA ARG A 437 8.25 9.45 -23.50
C ARG A 437 8.15 10.47 -22.39
N THR A 438 6.91 10.79 -22.03
CA THR A 438 6.59 11.71 -20.95
C THR A 438 5.59 11.06 -20.02
N GLU A 439 5.89 11.01 -18.73
CA GLU A 439 5.04 10.35 -17.74
C GLU A 439 4.87 11.22 -16.51
N ASN A 440 3.74 11.03 -15.83
CA ASN A 440 3.45 11.70 -14.57
C ASN A 440 3.26 10.67 -13.45
N HIS A 441 3.46 11.11 -12.22
CA HIS A 441 3.00 10.40 -11.03
C HIS A 441 2.18 11.34 -10.13
N PRO A 442 0.87 11.09 -9.92
CA PRO A 442 0.11 9.95 -10.44
C PRO A 442 -0.09 10.06 -11.96
N TYR A 443 -0.54 8.98 -12.61
CA TYR A 443 -0.54 8.83 -14.07
C TYR A 443 -1.17 10.03 -14.82
N ILE A 444 -2.34 10.51 -14.37
CA ILE A 444 -3.06 11.62 -14.99
C ILE A 444 -2.50 13.01 -14.62
N GLY A 445 -1.48 13.06 -13.76
CA GLY A 445 -0.76 14.27 -13.35
C GLY A 445 -1.66 15.26 -12.61
N ALA A 446 -1.73 16.49 -13.14
CA ALA A 446 -2.37 17.62 -12.46
C ALA A 446 -3.85 17.43 -12.10
N ALA A 447 -4.59 16.57 -12.83
CA ALA A 447 -6.01 16.34 -12.59
C ALA A 447 -6.27 15.56 -11.29
N ASP A 448 -5.31 14.75 -10.86
CA ASP A 448 -5.39 13.89 -9.66
C ASP A 448 -4.15 14.05 -8.78
N ALA A 449 -3.62 15.26 -8.70
CA ALA A 449 -2.38 15.52 -7.99
C ALA A 449 -2.43 15.10 -6.52
N HIS A 450 -1.31 14.60 -6.00
CA HIS A 450 -1.14 14.26 -4.58
C HIS A 450 -1.35 15.48 -3.69
N VAL A 451 -1.90 15.27 -2.49
CA VAL A 451 -2.23 16.36 -1.57
C VAL A 451 -1.73 16.06 -0.15
N PHE A 452 -1.09 17.07 0.45
CA PHE A 452 -0.78 17.08 1.88
C PHE A 452 -1.06 18.47 2.49
N THR A 453 -1.19 18.51 3.81
CA THR A 453 -1.30 19.75 4.58
C THR A 453 0.05 20.06 5.22
N ALA A 454 0.61 21.20 4.86
CA ALA A 454 1.89 21.67 5.32
C ALA A 454 1.79 22.27 6.73
N TYR A 455 2.69 21.85 7.61
CA TYR A 455 2.95 22.48 8.90
C TYR A 455 4.43 22.86 8.95
N GLY A 456 4.72 24.12 9.25
CA GLY A 456 6.01 24.55 9.75
C GLY A 456 6.16 24.04 11.18
N ASP A 457 7.24 23.29 11.38
CA ASP A 457 7.70 22.64 12.61
C ASP A 457 6.68 22.61 13.76
N VAL A 458 6.06 21.43 14.01
CA VAL A 458 5.72 21.10 15.39
C VAL A 458 7.08 20.91 16.05
N GLN A 459 7.52 21.87 16.88
CA GLN A 459 8.67 21.63 17.76
C GLN A 459 8.50 20.23 18.35
N GLN A 460 9.45 19.34 18.06
CA GLN A 460 9.40 17.99 18.55
C GLN A 460 9.43 18.06 20.08
N ASN A 461 8.28 17.85 20.73
CA ASN A 461 8.16 17.93 22.18
C ASN A 461 9.15 16.97 22.85
N THR A 462 10.14 17.55 23.50
CA THR A 462 11.20 16.90 24.25
C THR A 462 10.71 16.73 25.68
N PRO A 463 10.83 15.54 26.30
CA PRO A 463 10.47 15.40 27.71
C PRO A 463 11.29 16.39 28.57
N PRO A 464 10.75 16.83 29.72
CA PRO A 464 11.49 17.69 30.61
C PRO A 464 12.76 16.99 31.11
N GLU A 465 13.74 17.76 31.59
CA GLU A 465 14.91 17.20 32.23
C GLU A 465 14.51 16.41 33.50
N ILE A 466 15.34 15.45 33.91
CA ILE A 466 15.11 14.71 35.16
C ILE A 466 15.09 15.72 36.32
N PRO A 467 14.04 15.74 37.17
CA PRO A 467 13.97 16.68 38.28
C PRO A 467 15.20 16.61 39.18
N GLN A 468 15.58 17.77 39.73
CA GLN A 468 16.65 17.83 40.71
C GLN A 468 16.32 16.94 41.93
N GLN A 469 17.36 16.40 42.58
CA GLN A 469 17.21 15.67 43.84
C GLN A 469 16.31 16.48 44.80
N PRO A 470 15.26 15.87 45.38
CA PRO A 470 14.37 16.57 46.28
C PRO A 470 15.12 17.25 47.42
N SER A 471 14.65 18.43 47.82
CA SER A 471 15.20 19.21 48.92
C SER A 471 14.17 19.38 50.04
N GLY A 472 14.61 19.26 51.28
CA GLY A 472 13.75 19.38 52.45
C GLY A 472 14.40 18.78 53.69
N GLN A 473 13.60 18.57 54.74
CA GLN A 473 14.12 18.06 56.01
C GLN A 473 14.48 16.57 55.91
N THR A 474 15.72 16.20 56.24
CA THR A 474 16.23 14.81 56.14
C THR A 474 16.12 14.00 57.43
N SER A 475 15.60 14.58 58.51
CA SER A 475 15.35 13.86 59.76
C SER A 475 14.16 14.42 60.52
N GLY A 476 13.28 13.55 61.04
CA GLY A 476 12.02 13.98 61.65
C GLY A 476 11.42 13.04 62.69
N LYS A 477 10.27 13.45 63.23
CA LYS A 477 9.35 12.63 64.03
C LYS A 477 8.25 12.04 63.14
N VAL A 478 7.90 10.79 63.43
CA VAL A 478 6.73 10.09 62.88
C VAL A 478 5.45 10.89 63.13
N GLY A 479 4.59 10.98 62.13
CA GLY A 479 3.28 11.65 62.18
C GLY A 479 3.31 13.17 62.03
N ALA A 480 4.49 13.79 61.90
CA ALA A 480 4.60 15.20 61.55
C ALA A 480 4.66 15.37 60.02
N ILE A 481 4.12 16.49 59.54
CA ILE A 481 4.10 16.85 58.12
C ILE A 481 5.39 17.61 57.79
N TYR A 482 6.04 17.21 56.71
CA TYR A 482 7.24 17.86 56.17
C TYR A 482 6.98 18.33 54.75
N LEU A 483 7.53 19.49 54.41
CA LEU A 483 7.47 20.07 53.07
C LEU A 483 8.78 19.77 52.33
N TYR A 484 8.66 19.31 51.10
CA TYR A 484 9.76 19.06 50.18
C TYR A 484 9.56 19.84 48.90
N SER A 485 10.66 20.15 48.21
CA SER A 485 10.66 20.88 46.96
C SER A 485 11.59 20.26 45.92
N THR A 486 11.26 20.40 44.65
CA THR A 486 12.14 20.11 43.52
C THR A 486 11.86 21.11 42.38
N VAL A 487 12.69 21.10 41.35
CA VAL A 487 12.54 21.89 40.14
C VAL A 487 13.06 21.08 38.95
N THR A 488 12.49 21.30 37.78
CA THR A 488 13.05 20.81 36.52
C THR A 488 12.84 21.84 35.42
N THR A 489 13.61 21.69 34.35
CA THR A 489 13.54 22.52 33.15
C THR A 489 13.01 21.69 32.01
N ASP A 490 12.03 22.22 31.31
CA ASP A 490 11.61 21.73 30.00
C ASP A 490 12.29 22.57 28.92
N VAL A 491 12.96 21.92 27.96
CA VAL A 491 13.74 22.60 26.92
C VAL A 491 12.85 23.32 25.91
N ASP A 492 11.60 22.88 25.76
CA ASP A 492 10.59 23.52 24.91
C ASP A 492 9.82 24.62 25.67
N GLY A 493 10.10 24.77 26.97
CA GLY A 493 9.46 25.75 27.85
C GLY A 493 8.06 25.33 28.29
N ASP A 494 7.70 24.07 28.09
CA ASP A 494 6.40 23.53 28.47
C ASP A 494 6.20 23.48 29.98
N SER A 495 4.94 23.51 30.40
CA SER A 495 4.59 23.35 31.81
C SER A 495 4.71 21.89 32.24
N VAL A 496 5.15 21.67 33.47
CA VAL A 496 5.50 20.35 34.00
C VAL A 496 4.63 19.95 35.19
N PHE A 497 4.39 18.64 35.32
CA PHE A 497 3.75 18.00 36.47
C PHE A 497 4.75 17.09 37.17
N TYR A 498 4.64 16.94 38.50
CA TYR A 498 5.55 16.12 39.31
C TYR A 498 4.82 14.97 40.01
N LEU A 499 5.45 13.80 40.04
CA LEU A 499 5.01 12.62 40.80
C LEU A 499 6.07 12.27 41.86
N TRP A 500 5.65 12.22 43.12
CA TRP A 500 6.52 11.94 44.26
C TRP A 500 6.39 10.49 44.72
N ASP A 501 7.52 9.81 44.90
CA ASP A 501 7.63 8.52 45.59
C ASP A 501 8.21 8.77 46.99
N TRP A 502 7.44 8.44 48.02
CA TRP A 502 7.80 8.68 49.42
C TRP A 502 8.52 7.50 50.08
N ASP A 503 8.80 6.42 49.34
CA ASP A 503 9.45 5.18 49.78
C ASP A 503 8.76 4.48 50.98
N ASP A 504 7.48 4.77 51.19
CA ASP A 504 6.64 4.12 52.22
C ASP A 504 5.48 3.30 51.62
N GLY A 505 5.53 3.09 50.31
CA GLY A 505 4.50 2.42 49.52
C GLY A 505 3.43 3.37 48.95
N ASN A 506 3.49 4.67 49.24
CA ASN A 506 2.59 5.67 48.68
C ASN A 506 3.30 6.60 47.68
N PHE A 507 2.54 6.98 46.65
CA PHE A 507 2.89 8.04 45.71
C PHE A 507 1.97 9.24 45.92
N SER A 508 2.40 10.44 45.50
CA SER A 508 1.46 11.54 45.30
C SER A 508 0.60 11.31 44.06
N ASP A 509 -0.43 12.13 43.86
CA ASP A 509 -0.96 12.37 42.51
C ASP A 509 0.06 13.16 41.67
N TRP A 510 -0.20 13.33 40.37
CA TRP A 510 0.55 14.28 39.55
C TRP A 510 0.20 15.72 39.98
N ILE A 511 1.18 16.43 40.54
CA ILE A 511 1.01 17.79 41.06
C ILE A 511 1.48 18.78 39.98
N GLY A 512 0.62 19.72 39.58
CA GLY A 512 0.91 20.74 38.57
C GLY A 512 -0.36 21.28 37.90
N PRO A 513 -0.24 21.99 36.77
CA PRO A 513 1.01 22.32 36.08
C PRO A 513 1.81 23.42 36.80
N PHE A 514 3.14 23.31 36.73
CA PHE A 514 4.09 24.36 37.11
C PHE A 514 4.81 24.84 35.85
N SER A 515 5.22 26.10 35.80
CA SER A 515 6.03 26.61 34.69
C SER A 515 7.39 25.90 34.65
N SER A 516 8.03 25.77 33.47
CA SER A 516 9.44 25.34 33.39
C SER A 516 10.30 26.21 34.32
N ASP A 517 11.25 25.60 35.04
CA ASP A 517 12.07 26.21 36.11
C ASP A 517 11.33 26.68 37.37
N GLU A 518 10.02 26.45 37.49
CA GLU A 518 9.26 26.76 38.70
C GLU A 518 9.46 25.67 39.78
N THR A 519 9.72 26.11 41.02
CA THR A 519 9.90 25.18 42.15
C THR A 519 8.57 24.60 42.61
N ALA A 520 8.38 23.30 42.43
CA ALA A 520 7.24 22.57 42.96
C ALA A 520 7.46 22.18 44.43
N THR A 521 6.38 22.19 45.21
CA THR A 521 6.40 21.76 46.61
C THR A 521 5.34 20.69 46.89
N ALA A 522 5.69 19.71 47.73
CA ALA A 522 4.80 18.65 48.17
C ALA A 522 5.00 18.38 49.66
N GLN A 523 3.94 18.00 50.36
CA GLN A 523 3.99 17.69 51.79
C GLN A 523 3.68 16.22 52.05
N HIS A 524 4.39 15.61 52.99
CA HIS A 524 4.18 14.22 53.38
C HIS A 524 4.43 13.99 54.87
N SER A 525 3.88 12.90 55.40
CA SER A 525 4.10 12.45 56.77
C SER A 525 4.26 10.95 56.83
N TRP A 526 5.32 10.46 57.49
CA TRP A 526 5.55 9.03 57.69
C TRP A 526 4.91 8.54 58.99
N SER A 527 4.20 7.42 58.91
CA SER A 527 3.53 6.76 60.05
C SER A 527 4.41 5.71 60.75
N VAL A 528 5.50 5.28 60.11
CA VAL A 528 6.42 4.26 60.60
C VAL A 528 7.82 4.85 60.78
N LYS A 529 8.62 4.26 61.66
CA LYS A 529 10.02 4.61 61.84
C LYS A 529 10.85 3.91 60.78
N GLY A 530 11.74 4.63 60.13
CA GLY A 530 12.60 4.07 59.09
C GLY A 530 13.49 5.13 58.47
N THR A 531 14.24 4.70 57.47
CA THR A 531 14.92 5.57 56.51
C THR A 531 14.23 5.38 55.17
N TYR A 532 13.86 6.49 54.53
CA TYR A 532 13.08 6.56 53.31
C TYR A 532 13.90 7.29 52.24
N SER A 533 13.82 6.84 51.00
CA SER A 533 14.58 7.34 49.86
C SER A 533 13.64 8.04 48.88
N ILE A 534 13.27 9.29 49.19
CA ILE A 534 12.27 10.01 48.41
C ILE A 534 12.82 10.40 47.04
N ARG A 535 12.03 10.26 45.98
CA ARG A 535 12.42 10.59 44.60
C ARG A 535 11.24 11.15 43.83
N VAL A 536 11.53 11.90 42.76
CA VAL A 536 10.51 12.58 41.95
C VAL A 536 10.78 12.34 40.48
N LYS A 537 9.72 12.20 39.68
CA LYS A 537 9.79 12.30 38.22
C LYS A 537 8.82 13.35 37.71
N ALA A 538 9.06 13.87 36.51
CA ALA A 538 8.22 14.87 35.88
C ALA A 538 7.57 14.36 34.59
N LYS A 539 6.57 15.10 34.11
CA LYS A 539 6.05 15.00 32.75
C LYS A 539 5.59 16.36 32.24
N ASP A 540 5.60 16.57 30.94
CA ASP A 540 5.04 17.77 30.31
C ASP A 540 3.50 17.70 30.15
N VAL A 541 2.91 18.76 29.59
CA VAL A 541 1.48 18.85 29.25
C VAL A 541 1.04 17.88 28.14
N TYR A 542 1.99 17.32 27.38
CA TYR A 542 1.75 16.37 26.28
C TYR A 542 1.93 14.91 26.70
N GLY A 543 2.35 14.66 27.95
CA GLY A 543 2.41 13.36 28.59
C GLY A 543 3.74 12.61 28.44
N LYS A 544 4.84 13.25 28.00
CA LYS A 544 6.16 12.59 28.02
C LYS A 544 6.76 12.68 29.42
N GLU A 545 7.21 11.55 29.95
CA GLU A 545 7.70 11.45 31.33
C GLU A 545 9.23 11.32 31.39
N THR A 546 9.80 11.73 32.53
CA THR A 546 11.22 11.56 32.85
C THR A 546 11.49 10.26 33.59
N ASP A 547 12.76 9.85 33.64
CA ASP A 547 13.24 8.94 34.68
C ASP A 547 13.15 9.58 36.08
N TRP A 548 13.30 8.76 37.13
CA TRP A 548 13.29 9.24 38.51
C TRP A 548 14.56 10.02 38.86
N SER A 549 14.40 11.07 39.66
CA SER A 549 15.51 11.84 40.25
C SER A 549 16.42 10.97 41.12
N GLU A 550 17.62 11.49 41.38
CA GLU A 550 18.44 11.02 42.49
C GLU A 550 17.63 11.07 43.81
N PRO A 551 17.69 10.02 44.65
CA PRO A 551 16.87 9.94 45.86
C PRO A 551 17.44 10.79 47.00
N LEU A 552 16.57 11.43 47.79
CA LEU A 552 16.92 12.07 49.06
C LEU A 552 16.60 11.13 50.23
N ALA A 553 17.62 10.80 51.04
CA ALA A 553 17.44 9.99 52.24
C ALA A 553 16.84 10.81 53.41
N VAL A 554 15.71 10.36 53.95
CA VAL A 554 14.98 10.96 55.07
C VAL A 554 14.86 9.93 56.20
N THR A 555 15.27 10.27 57.42
CA THR A 555 15.23 9.35 58.58
C THR A 555 14.20 9.77 59.61
N MET A 556 13.41 8.84 60.12
CA MET A 556 12.49 9.04 61.25
C MET A 556 13.01 8.28 62.48
N PRO A 557 14.07 8.77 63.16
CA PRO A 557 14.79 8.00 64.18
C PRO A 557 14.00 7.84 65.48
N ARG A 558 14.42 6.87 66.28
CA ARG A 558 13.91 6.65 67.63
C ARG A 558 14.33 7.83 68.52
N ASN A 559 13.37 8.56 69.09
CA ASN A 559 13.65 9.42 70.23
C ASN A 559 14.23 8.55 71.37
N THR A 560 15.54 8.61 71.61
CA THR A 560 16.14 8.26 72.90
C THR A 560 15.91 9.42 73.85
N PHE A 561 14.72 9.49 74.47
CA PHE A 561 14.52 10.47 75.54
C PHE A 561 15.18 9.98 76.83
N SER A 562 16.20 10.71 77.25
CA SER A 562 16.73 10.75 78.61
C SER A 562 15.59 10.98 79.60
N ARG A 563 15.39 10.03 80.53
CA ARG A 563 14.46 10.16 81.65
C ARG A 563 15.16 10.87 82.81
N VAL A 564 14.93 12.18 82.95
CA VAL A 564 15.02 12.87 84.24
C VAL A 564 13.87 13.90 84.36
N LEU A 565 12.94 13.58 85.26
CA LEU A 565 12.08 14.48 86.08
C LEU A 565 11.40 15.69 85.39
N PHE A 566 10.10 15.62 85.09
CA PHE A 566 9.25 16.82 85.26
C PHE A 566 7.72 16.63 85.46
N PHE A 567 7.08 15.50 85.18
CA PHE A 567 5.60 15.42 85.32
C PHE A 567 5.07 14.17 86.03
N GLU A 568 5.45 14.00 87.30
CA GLU A 568 4.72 13.17 88.28
C GLU A 568 3.98 14.01 89.35
N ARG A 569 3.70 15.30 89.08
CA ARG A 569 3.21 16.22 90.12
C ARG A 569 1.91 16.99 89.84
N LEU A 570 1.06 16.53 88.91
CA LEU A 570 -0.20 17.24 88.61
C LEU A 570 -1.48 16.41 88.50
N GLU A 571 -1.47 15.14 88.89
CA GLU A 571 -2.71 14.34 89.07
C GLU A 571 -3.01 13.97 90.53
N ARG A 572 -2.12 14.30 91.48
CA ARG A 572 -2.31 14.04 92.92
C ARG A 572 -2.98 15.16 93.72
N LEU A 573 -3.36 16.29 93.10
CA LEU A 573 -3.89 17.46 93.83
C LEU A 573 -5.34 17.85 93.53
N PHE A 574 -6.02 17.34 92.49
CA PHE A 574 -7.43 17.70 92.23
C PHE A 574 -8.29 16.55 91.67
N PRO A 575 -8.84 15.66 92.52
CA PRO A 575 -9.59 14.49 92.07
C PRO A 575 -11.09 14.69 91.85
N ASN A 576 -11.66 15.89 92.07
CA ASN A 576 -13.12 16.13 91.98
C ASN A 576 -13.49 17.59 91.61
N ILE A 577 -13.36 17.95 90.34
CA ILE A 577 -14.23 18.95 89.67
C ILE A 577 -15.00 18.13 88.61
N PHE A 578 -15.87 17.21 89.02
CA PHE A 578 -17.31 17.45 89.24
C PHE A 578 -17.88 18.53 88.30
N LEU A 579 -18.66 18.11 87.30
CA LEU A 579 -20.12 18.09 87.47
C LEU A 579 -20.68 19.46 87.82
N LEU A 580 -20.44 20.42 86.92
CA LEU A 580 -21.16 21.70 86.88
C LEU A 580 -21.48 22.18 85.46
N PHE A 581 -21.38 21.32 84.44
CA PHE A 581 -21.81 21.69 83.08
C PHE A 581 -22.57 20.58 82.35
N PHE A 582 -23.53 19.96 83.05
CA PHE A 582 -24.69 19.33 82.41
C PHE A 582 -25.95 19.96 83.00
N GLY A 583 -26.63 20.82 82.24
CA GLY A 583 -27.89 21.44 82.70
C GLY A 583 -28.62 22.31 81.70
N ILE A 584 -27.93 22.94 80.73
CA ILE A 584 -28.57 23.84 79.76
C ILE A 584 -27.89 23.66 78.41
N PHE A 585 -28.29 22.64 77.65
CA PHE A 585 -28.36 22.60 76.17
C PHE A 585 -28.70 21.18 75.68
N ASN A 586 -29.64 20.53 76.38
CA ASN A 586 -30.40 19.45 75.78
C ASN A 586 -31.63 20.08 75.13
N ARG A 587 -31.83 19.85 73.82
CA ARG A 587 -33.11 19.60 73.11
C ARG A 587 -33.33 20.42 71.81
N ILE A 588 -33.65 19.66 70.74
CA ILE A 588 -34.50 19.99 69.55
C ILE A 588 -33.71 20.64 68.38
N ASN A 589 -33.46 20.04 67.19
CA ASN A 589 -34.17 19.11 66.27
C ASN A 589 -33.14 18.26 65.46
N ALA A 590 -33.19 16.92 65.31
CA ALA A 590 -34.14 16.04 64.57
C ALA A 590 -34.17 16.34 63.04
N VAL A 591 -33.89 15.44 62.09
CA VAL A 591 -34.09 13.98 61.92
C VAL A 591 -32.88 13.34 61.24
#